data_AF-A0A8J2WYT9-F1
#
_entry.id   AF-A0A8J2WYT9-F1
#
_cell.length_a   1.000
_cell.length_b   1.000
_cell.length_c   1.000
_cell.angle_alpha   90.00
_cell.angle_beta   90.00
_cell.angle_gamma   90.00
#
_symmetry.space_group_name_H-M   'P 1'
#
loop_
_entity.id
_entity.type
_entity.pdbx_description
1 polymer ?
#
loop_
_entity_poly.entity_id
_entity_poly.type
_entity_poly.pdbx_seq_one_letter_code
_entity_poly.pdbx_strand_id
1 'polypeptide(L)'
;MPLLVFSDECWPIFLEGLKQLFVELDPVGCVRKLDYYLPCALDAVSRAASLCIVAGAALLKVPQILNVLKAKSADGLSLLSLELDVLVFIASIAYSVKLSYSLHSYGEQVLVLIQNVVLCLLAYGFEKNGTRGVMSAALGAGAVALCAATPLAYAWVLSSVSLVANIGSLVPQILKNRRRQETGALSAATVQMRLLGNAARLFTTAVESADAVLLLGYGASFTLNGMLAWQIRAYAPRKED
;
A
#
# COMPACT_ATOMS: atom_id res chain seq x y z
N MET A 1 -13.45 -5.55 23.84
CA MET A 1 -12.80 -4.44 23.14
C MET A 1 -13.77 -3.99 22.06
N PRO A 2 -14.68 -3.06 22.36
CA PRO A 2 -15.83 -2.82 21.50
C PRO A 2 -15.41 -2.03 20.26
N LEU A 3 -16.05 -2.39 19.15
CA LEU A 3 -15.95 -1.76 17.85
C LEU A 3 -16.09 -0.22 17.94
N LEU A 4 -15.04 0.51 17.59
CA LEU A 4 -15.14 1.93 17.21
C LEU A 4 -15.40 2.02 15.70
N VAL A 5 -16.57 1.51 15.31
CA VAL A 5 -17.35 2.05 14.19
C VAL A 5 -17.72 3.48 14.59
N PHE A 6 -17.66 4.43 13.66
CA PHE A 6 -18.09 5.83 13.81
C PHE A 6 -19.06 6.02 14.99
N SER A 7 -18.57 6.53 16.13
CA SER A 7 -19.47 7.16 17.07
C SER A 7 -19.79 8.53 16.47
N ASP A 8 -21.07 8.83 16.26
CA ASP A 8 -21.56 10.15 15.86
C ASP A 8 -21.09 11.28 16.82
N GLU A 9 -20.51 10.93 17.97
CA GLU A 9 -19.95 11.86 18.95
C GLU A 9 -18.59 12.44 18.53
N CYS A 10 -17.77 11.75 17.73
CA CYS A 10 -16.40 12.17 17.47
C CYS A 10 -16.29 13.25 16.36
N TRP A 11 -17.24 13.25 15.42
CA TRP A 11 -17.31 14.19 14.31
C TRP A 11 -17.56 15.66 14.72
N PRO A 12 -18.54 15.97 15.59
CA PRO A 12 -18.71 17.34 16.09
C PRO A 12 -17.50 17.79 16.91
N ILE A 13 -16.90 16.90 17.71
CA ILE A 13 -15.68 17.16 18.50
C ILE A 13 -14.48 17.48 17.58
N PHE A 14 -14.33 16.78 16.47
CA PHE A 14 -13.30 17.06 15.46
C PHE A 14 -13.49 18.44 14.82
N LEU A 15 -14.71 18.77 14.39
CA LEU A 15 -15.01 20.09 13.80
C LEU A 15 -14.80 21.22 14.81
N GLU A 16 -15.10 20.98 16.08
CA GLU A 16 -14.93 21.95 17.17
C GLU A 16 -13.45 22.13 17.55
N GLY A 17 -12.67 21.04 17.60
CA GLY A 17 -11.22 21.10 17.79
C GLY A 17 -10.50 21.78 16.63
N LEU A 18 -10.95 21.58 15.39
CA LEU A 18 -10.39 22.23 14.20
C LEU A 18 -10.69 23.74 14.19
N LYS A 19 -11.88 24.14 14.64
CA LYS A 19 -12.21 25.57 14.86
C LYS A 19 -11.35 26.19 15.95
N GLN A 20 -11.12 25.51 17.07
CA GLN A 20 -10.26 26.01 18.16
C GLN A 20 -8.80 26.17 17.73
N LEU A 21 -8.27 25.25 16.92
CA LEU A 21 -6.89 25.32 16.42
C LEU A 21 -6.64 26.55 15.53
N PHE A 22 -7.67 27.00 14.79
CA PHE A 22 -7.57 28.12 13.85
C PHE A 22 -8.12 29.44 14.39
N VAL A 23 -8.88 29.46 15.49
CA VAL A 23 -9.64 30.65 15.91
C VAL A 23 -9.36 31.13 17.33
N GLU A 24 -9.02 30.29 18.33
CA GLU A 24 -8.71 30.79 19.68
C GLU A 24 -8.04 29.73 20.58
N LEU A 25 -6.81 30.00 21.04
CA LEU A 25 -6.17 29.25 22.11
C LEU A 25 -6.64 29.81 23.47
N ASP A 26 -7.51 29.08 24.16
CA ASP A 26 -7.99 29.41 25.50
C ASP A 26 -6.94 29.02 26.57
N PRO A 27 -6.42 29.96 27.38
CA PRO A 27 -5.20 29.74 28.18
C PRO A 27 -5.41 29.12 29.57
N VAL A 28 -6.64 28.79 30.00
CA VAL A 28 -6.91 28.41 31.40
C VAL A 28 -7.82 27.17 31.51
N GLY A 29 -7.25 25.96 31.51
CA GLY A 29 -8.03 24.73 31.68
C GLY A 29 -7.18 23.54 32.10
N CYS A 30 -7.27 23.17 33.37
CA CYS A 30 -6.42 22.23 34.10
C CYS A 30 -6.75 20.75 33.84
N VAL A 31 -6.63 20.31 32.58
CA VAL A 31 -6.12 19.04 32.01
C VAL A 31 -5.98 19.45 30.56
N ARG A 32 -4.76 19.47 30.01
CA ARG A 32 -4.46 20.14 28.75
C ARG A 32 -5.41 19.61 27.66
N LYS A 33 -6.47 20.36 27.30
CA LYS A 33 -7.53 19.94 26.35
C LYS A 33 -6.96 19.32 25.06
N LEU A 34 -5.75 19.73 24.69
CA LEU A 34 -4.90 19.13 23.66
C LEU A 34 -4.85 17.59 23.71
N ASP A 35 -4.73 16.97 24.90
CA ASP A 35 -4.65 15.51 25.05
C ASP A 35 -5.99 14.81 24.76
N TYR A 36 -7.11 15.53 24.82
CA TYR A 36 -8.45 15.01 24.55
C TYR A 36 -8.84 15.14 23.06
N TYR A 37 -8.52 16.26 22.41
CA TYR A 37 -8.84 16.49 21.00
C TYR A 37 -7.84 15.83 20.03
N LEU A 38 -6.57 15.70 20.43
CA LEU A 38 -5.52 15.12 19.59
C LEU A 38 -5.80 13.67 19.15
N PRO A 39 -6.21 12.72 20.00
CA PRO A 39 -6.51 11.36 19.56
C PRO A 39 -7.70 11.31 18.58
N CYS A 40 -8.75 12.10 18.82
CA CYS A 40 -9.89 12.21 17.92
C CYS A 40 -9.51 12.81 16.55
N ALA A 41 -8.66 13.84 16.55
CA ALA A 41 -8.17 14.46 15.33
C ALA A 41 -7.25 13.52 14.54
N LEU A 42 -6.36 12.78 15.21
CA LEU A 42 -5.49 11.80 14.56
C LEU A 42 -6.28 10.64 13.95
N ASP A 43 -7.31 10.12 14.64
CA ASP A 43 -8.19 9.08 14.08
C ASP A 43 -8.97 9.60 12.86
N ALA A 44 -9.55 10.80 12.93
CA ALA A 44 -10.27 11.39 11.80
C ALA A 44 -9.36 11.60 10.58
N VAL A 45 -8.16 12.15 10.78
CA VAL A 45 -7.16 12.33 9.73
C VAL A 45 -6.69 10.98 9.19
N SER A 46 -6.47 9.99 10.05
CA SER A 46 -6.07 8.63 9.65
C SER A 46 -7.11 7.99 8.74
N ARG A 47 -8.38 8.00 9.14
CA ARG A 47 -9.47 7.41 8.34
C ARG A 47 -9.65 8.14 7.01
N ALA A 48 -9.58 9.47 7.01
CA ALA A 48 -9.63 10.26 5.78
C ALA A 48 -8.46 9.90 4.84
N ALA A 49 -7.24 9.79 5.36
CA ALA A 49 -6.07 9.35 4.61
C ALA A 49 -6.25 7.93 4.07
N SER A 50 -6.70 6.98 4.90
CA SER A 50 -7.00 5.60 4.48
C SER A 50 -8.03 5.56 3.36
N LEU A 51 -9.10 6.35 3.41
CA LEU A 51 -10.11 6.46 2.34
C LEU A 51 -9.53 7.04 1.05
N CYS A 52 -8.71 8.10 1.14
CA CYS A 52 -8.03 8.68 -0.03
C CYS A 52 -7.10 7.66 -0.68
N ILE A 53 -6.37 6.88 0.12
CA ILE A 53 -5.47 5.84 -0.37
C ILE A 53 -6.28 4.74 -1.09
N VAL A 54 -7.37 4.25 -0.49
CA VAL A 54 -8.26 3.25 -1.09
C VAL A 54 -8.84 3.78 -2.42
N ALA A 55 -9.28 5.04 -2.46
CA ALA A 55 -9.78 5.66 -3.67
C ALA A 55 -8.71 5.76 -4.77
N GLY A 56 -7.48 6.17 -4.42
CA GLY A 56 -6.36 6.22 -5.36
C GLY A 56 -5.96 4.83 -5.88
N ALA A 57 -6.01 3.81 -5.03
CA ALA A 57 -5.70 2.43 -5.38
C ALA A 57 -6.65 1.86 -6.46
N ALA A 58 -7.91 2.31 -6.50
CA ALA A 58 -8.88 1.92 -7.53
C ALA A 58 -8.45 2.29 -8.96
N LEU A 59 -7.62 3.33 -9.10
CA LEU A 59 -7.17 3.84 -10.40
C LEU A 59 -5.74 3.40 -10.75
N LEU A 60 -5.05 2.70 -9.85
CA LEU A 60 -3.61 2.49 -9.93
C LEU A 60 -3.18 1.64 -11.14
N LYS A 61 -3.91 0.57 -11.45
CA LYS A 61 -3.62 -0.32 -12.58
C LYS A 61 -4.52 -0.04 -13.78
N VAL A 62 -5.49 0.86 -13.67
CA VAL A 62 -6.43 1.20 -14.77
C VAL A 62 -5.70 1.66 -16.05
N PRO A 63 -4.69 2.56 -16.01
CA PRO A 63 -3.95 2.93 -17.22
C PRO A 63 -3.26 1.73 -17.88
N GLN A 64 -2.73 0.82 -17.07
CA GLN A 64 -2.10 -0.41 -17.55
C GLN A 64 -3.12 -1.34 -18.24
N ILE A 65 -4.30 -1.51 -17.65
CA ILE A 65 -5.40 -2.29 -18.24
C ILE A 65 -5.82 -1.70 -19.59
N LEU A 66 -6.02 -0.38 -19.65
CA LEU A 66 -6.41 0.31 -20.88
C LEU A 66 -5.35 0.17 -21.98
N ASN A 67 -4.06 0.20 -21.62
CA ASN A 67 -2.98 0.01 -22.59
C ASN A 67 -2.98 -1.40 -23.19
N VAL A 68 -3.17 -2.44 -22.36
CA VAL A 68 -3.28 -3.83 -22.84
C VAL A 68 -4.48 -4.01 -23.76
N LEU A 69 -5.65 -3.46 -23.39
CA LEU A 69 -6.85 -3.54 -24.21
C LEU A 69 -6.70 -2.83 -25.56
N LYS A 70 -6.07 -1.65 -25.58
CA LYS A 70 -5.78 -0.89 -26.80
C LYS A 70 -4.79 -1.63 -27.70
N ALA A 71 -3.74 -2.21 -27.12
CA ALA A 71 -2.74 -2.98 -27.85
C ALA A 71 -3.25 -4.34 -28.33
N LYS A 72 -4.32 -4.87 -27.73
CA LYS A 72 -4.84 -6.24 -27.93
C LYS A 72 -3.75 -7.32 -27.78
N SER A 73 -2.76 -7.03 -26.95
CA SER A 73 -1.65 -7.91 -26.63
C SER A 73 -1.14 -7.58 -25.24
N ALA A 74 -0.64 -8.60 -24.54
CA ALA A 74 0.07 -8.45 -23.28
C ALA A 74 1.60 -8.49 -23.48
N ASP A 75 2.09 -8.37 -24.72
CA ASP A 75 3.51 -8.30 -25.02
C ASP A 75 4.18 -7.14 -24.26
N GLY A 76 5.28 -7.45 -23.57
CA GLY A 76 6.00 -6.50 -22.70
C GLY A 76 5.61 -6.56 -21.22
N LEU A 77 4.55 -7.29 -20.87
CA LEU A 77 4.23 -7.60 -19.46
C LEU A 77 4.90 -8.91 -19.03
N SER A 78 5.52 -8.88 -17.85
CA SER A 78 5.95 -10.12 -17.19
C SER A 78 4.76 -10.75 -16.48
N LEU A 79 4.19 -11.80 -17.09
CA LEU A 79 3.11 -12.60 -16.48
C LEU A 79 3.51 -13.14 -15.11
N LEU A 80 4.75 -13.62 -14.96
CA LEU A 80 5.26 -14.08 -13.67
C LEU A 80 5.21 -12.97 -12.61
N SER A 81 5.52 -11.73 -12.98
CA SER A 81 5.43 -10.60 -12.05
C SER A 81 3.98 -10.30 -11.64
N LEU A 82 3.02 -10.43 -12.56
CA LEU A 82 1.60 -10.23 -12.25
C LEU A 82 1.07 -11.35 -11.34
N GLU A 83 1.45 -12.60 -11.62
CA GLU A 83 1.12 -13.77 -10.79
C GLU A 83 1.67 -13.62 -9.37
N LEU A 84 2.93 -13.20 -9.23
CA LEU A 84 3.54 -12.94 -7.92
C LEU A 84 2.85 -11.80 -7.18
N ASP A 85 2.50 -10.69 -7.86
CA ASP A 85 1.73 -9.60 -7.25
C ASP A 85 0.39 -10.14 -6.67
N VAL A 86 -0.32 -10.99 -7.42
CA VAL A 86 -1.58 -11.61 -6.95
C VAL A 86 -1.36 -12.40 -5.67
N LEU A 87 -0.32 -13.24 -5.59
CA LEU A 87 -0.01 -14.04 -4.42
C LEU A 87 0.34 -13.17 -3.19
N VAL A 88 1.13 -12.11 -3.39
CA VAL A 88 1.52 -11.14 -2.36
C VAL A 88 0.27 -10.44 -1.77
N PHE A 89 -0.65 -10.00 -2.63
CA PHE A 89 -1.88 -9.35 -2.18
C PHE A 89 -2.83 -10.32 -1.48
N ILE A 90 -2.96 -11.57 -1.95
CA ILE A 90 -3.74 -12.62 -1.25
C ILE A 90 -3.22 -12.80 0.19
N ALA A 91 -1.91 -12.94 0.36
CA ALA A 91 -1.31 -13.12 1.68
C ALA A 91 -1.53 -11.90 2.60
N SER A 92 -1.37 -10.69 2.06
CA SER A 92 -1.60 -9.42 2.81
C SER A 92 -3.05 -9.26 3.26
N ILE A 93 -4.01 -9.59 2.39
CA ILE A 93 -5.44 -9.55 2.72
C ILE A 93 -5.77 -10.62 3.75
N ALA A 94 -5.27 -11.85 3.58
CA ALA A 94 -5.50 -12.93 4.52
C ALA A 94 -4.96 -12.62 5.93
N TYR A 95 -3.80 -11.96 6.01
CA TYR A 95 -3.27 -11.44 7.28
C TYR A 95 -4.27 -10.50 7.95
N SER A 96 -4.72 -9.48 7.22
CA SER A 96 -5.61 -8.44 7.74
C SER A 96 -6.97 -8.99 8.16
N VAL A 97 -7.52 -9.95 7.40
CA VAL A 97 -8.76 -10.65 7.72
C VAL A 97 -8.61 -11.51 8.97
N LYS A 98 -7.49 -12.23 9.14
CA LYS A 98 -7.23 -13.06 10.32
C LYS A 98 -7.13 -12.25 11.62
N LEU A 99 -6.59 -11.03 11.54
CA LEU A 99 -6.50 -10.10 12.66
C LEU A 99 -7.79 -9.30 12.89
N SER A 100 -8.85 -9.57 12.11
CA SER A 100 -10.13 -8.85 12.17
C SER A 100 -9.98 -7.34 11.98
N TYR A 101 -9.03 -6.91 11.14
CA TYR A 101 -8.91 -5.49 10.79
C TYR A 101 -10.09 -5.03 9.94
N SER A 102 -10.40 -3.74 10.05
CA SER A 102 -11.46 -3.10 9.27
C SER A 102 -11.08 -2.97 7.80
N LEU A 103 -12.09 -3.03 6.93
CA LEU A 103 -11.88 -2.98 5.48
C LEU A 103 -11.16 -1.71 5.00
N HIS A 104 -11.33 -0.55 5.67
CA HIS A 104 -10.61 0.66 5.27
C HIS A 104 -9.08 0.54 5.45
N SER A 105 -8.63 -0.31 6.38
CA SER A 105 -7.21 -0.52 6.67
C SER A 105 -6.51 -1.38 5.61
N TYR A 106 -7.21 -2.25 4.88
CA TYR A 106 -6.59 -3.10 3.83
C TYR A 106 -7.35 -3.09 2.49
N GLY A 107 -8.38 -2.26 2.35
CA GLY A 107 -9.26 -2.22 1.19
C GLY A 107 -8.53 -1.86 -0.11
N GLU A 108 -7.44 -1.09 -0.01
CA GLU A 108 -6.57 -0.81 -1.16
C GLU A 108 -6.04 -2.11 -1.78
N GLN A 109 -5.67 -3.09 -0.93
CA GLN A 109 -5.04 -4.34 -1.36
C GLN A 109 -6.06 -5.20 -2.07
N VAL A 110 -7.32 -5.18 -1.60
CA VAL A 110 -8.46 -5.84 -2.27
C VAL A 110 -8.69 -5.25 -3.66
N LEU A 111 -8.73 -3.92 -3.78
CA LEU A 111 -8.96 -3.25 -5.07
C LEU A 111 -7.80 -3.50 -6.05
N VAL A 112 -6.56 -3.48 -5.58
CA VAL A 112 -5.39 -3.75 -6.42
C VAL A 112 -5.33 -5.23 -6.81
N LEU A 113 -5.69 -6.14 -5.91
CA LEU A 113 -5.80 -7.58 -6.22
C LEU A 113 -6.79 -7.81 -7.37
N ILE A 114 -8.00 -7.23 -7.30
CA ILE A 114 -9.00 -7.34 -8.35
C ILE A 114 -8.43 -6.86 -9.70
N GLN A 115 -7.79 -5.69 -9.71
CA GLN A 115 -7.19 -5.15 -10.93
C GLN A 115 -6.05 -6.02 -11.48
N ASN A 116 -5.21 -6.60 -10.61
CA ASN A 116 -4.15 -7.52 -11.02
C ASN A 116 -4.72 -8.84 -11.58
N VAL A 117 -5.79 -9.37 -10.98
CA VAL A 117 -6.49 -10.55 -11.52
C VAL A 117 -7.06 -10.25 -12.90
N VAL A 118 -7.67 -9.08 -13.10
CA VAL A 118 -8.15 -8.65 -14.43
C VAL A 118 -7.00 -8.57 -15.43
N LEU A 119 -5.84 -8.01 -15.05
CA LEU A 119 -4.66 -7.98 -15.91
C LEU A 119 -4.17 -9.40 -16.26
N CYS A 120 -4.12 -10.32 -15.31
CA CYS A 120 -3.76 -11.72 -15.56
C CYS A 120 -4.74 -12.37 -16.54
N LEU A 121 -6.05 -12.20 -16.35
CA LEU A 121 -7.08 -12.76 -17.23
C LEU A 121 -6.96 -12.21 -18.66
N LEU A 122 -6.76 -10.90 -18.81
CA LEU A 122 -6.52 -10.28 -20.11
C LEU A 122 -5.25 -10.85 -20.75
N ALA A 123 -4.16 -10.95 -19.98
CA ALA A 123 -2.91 -11.46 -20.50
C ALA A 123 -3.01 -12.93 -20.95
N TYR A 124 -3.65 -13.80 -20.18
CA TYR A 124 -3.92 -15.18 -20.59
C TYR A 124 -4.89 -15.28 -21.77
N GLY A 125 -5.86 -14.37 -21.87
CA GLY A 125 -6.80 -14.32 -22.99
C GLY A 125 -6.15 -13.96 -24.33
N PHE A 126 -5.06 -13.19 -24.30
CA PHE A 126 -4.27 -12.88 -25.49
C PHE A 126 -3.16 -13.90 -25.76
N GLU A 127 -2.76 -14.70 -24.77
CA GLU A 127 -1.88 -15.85 -24.98
C GLU A 127 -2.62 -17.00 -25.68
N LYS A 128 -1.94 -17.69 -26.60
CA LYS A 128 -2.50 -18.88 -27.27
C LYS A 128 -2.49 -20.14 -26.40
N ASN A 129 -1.83 -20.11 -25.24
CA ASN A 129 -1.60 -21.29 -24.40
C ASN A 129 -2.43 -21.24 -23.11
N GLY A 130 -3.69 -21.68 -23.19
CA GLY A 130 -4.64 -21.65 -22.07
C GLY A 130 -4.25 -22.49 -20.84
N THR A 131 -3.26 -23.38 -20.95
CA THR A 131 -2.78 -24.21 -19.83
C THR A 131 -2.19 -23.38 -18.69
N ARG A 132 -1.47 -22.30 -19.01
CA ARG A 132 -0.86 -21.41 -18.01
C ARG A 132 -1.90 -20.70 -17.16
N GLY A 133 -3.00 -20.25 -17.78
CA GLY A 133 -4.10 -19.60 -17.05
C GLY A 133 -4.75 -20.51 -16.02
N VAL A 134 -4.99 -21.78 -16.39
CA VAL A 134 -5.54 -22.80 -15.46
C VAL A 134 -4.56 -23.08 -14.31
N MET A 135 -3.27 -23.26 -14.61
CA MET A 135 -2.24 -23.46 -13.58
C MET A 135 -2.16 -22.27 -12.61
N SER A 136 -2.18 -21.05 -13.14
CA SER A 136 -2.14 -19.83 -12.32
C SER A 136 -3.39 -19.70 -11.44
N ALA A 137 -4.57 -20.01 -11.96
CA ALA A 137 -5.80 -20.03 -11.18
C ALA A 137 -5.76 -21.08 -10.06
N ALA A 138 -5.25 -22.29 -10.35
CA ALA A 138 -5.05 -23.33 -9.35
C ALA A 138 -4.04 -22.92 -8.27
N LEU A 139 -2.94 -22.26 -8.65
CA LEU A 139 -1.96 -21.70 -7.71
C LEU A 139 -2.58 -20.61 -6.83
N GLY A 140 -3.37 -19.71 -7.41
CA GLY A 140 -4.09 -18.67 -6.65
C GLY A 140 -5.08 -19.26 -5.65
N ALA A 141 -5.88 -20.25 -6.07
CA ALA A 141 -6.81 -20.95 -5.18
C ALA A 141 -6.07 -21.71 -4.05
N GLY A 142 -4.96 -22.38 -4.40
CA GLY A 142 -4.09 -23.05 -3.43
C GLY A 142 -3.49 -22.06 -2.41
N ALA A 143 -3.08 -20.87 -2.86
CA ALA A 143 -2.58 -19.83 -1.98
C ALA A 143 -3.66 -19.32 -1.02
N VAL A 144 -4.89 -19.10 -1.49
CA VAL A 144 -6.02 -18.73 -0.63
C VAL A 144 -6.29 -19.81 0.42
N ALA A 145 -6.33 -21.08 0.02
CA ALA A 145 -6.55 -22.21 0.94
C ALA A 145 -5.42 -22.31 1.99
N LEU A 146 -4.16 -22.17 1.57
CA LEU A 146 -3.00 -22.18 2.46
C LEU A 146 -3.05 -21.02 3.46
N CYS A 147 -3.38 -19.82 2.98
CA CYS A 147 -3.55 -18.66 3.83
C CYS A 147 -4.68 -18.87 4.84
N ALA A 148 -5.83 -19.43 4.42
CA ALA A 148 -6.93 -19.74 5.31
C ALA A 148 -6.54 -20.76 6.40
N ALA A 149 -5.80 -21.81 6.03
CA ALA A 149 -5.34 -22.86 6.93
C ALA A 149 -4.21 -22.42 7.90
N THR A 150 -3.56 -21.27 7.67
CA THR A 150 -2.45 -20.80 8.51
C THR A 150 -2.95 -20.45 9.93
N PRO A 151 -2.40 -21.05 11.00
CA PRO A 151 -2.80 -20.72 12.38
C PRO A 151 -2.47 -19.26 12.75
N LEU A 152 -3.24 -18.66 13.65
CA LEU A 152 -3.05 -17.25 14.06
C LEU A 152 -1.64 -16.97 14.61
N ALA A 153 -1.03 -17.94 15.29
CA ALA A 153 0.35 -17.85 15.80
C ALA A 153 1.40 -17.58 14.71
N TYR A 154 1.11 -17.98 13.46
CA TYR A 154 1.99 -17.79 12.30
C TYR A 154 1.44 -16.78 11.29
N ALA A 155 0.40 -16.01 11.65
CA ALA A 155 -0.20 -15.04 10.74
C ALA A 155 0.82 -14.02 10.23
N TRP A 156 1.79 -13.60 11.06
CA TRP A 156 2.85 -12.66 10.70
C TRP A 156 3.64 -13.04 9.44
N VAL A 157 3.74 -14.35 9.13
CA VAL A 157 4.39 -14.85 7.92
C VAL A 157 3.68 -14.36 6.66
N LEU A 158 2.34 -14.26 6.70
CA LEU A 158 1.52 -13.85 5.56
C LEU A 158 1.82 -12.41 5.13
N SER A 159 1.96 -11.49 6.08
CA SER A 159 2.31 -10.09 5.80
C SER A 159 3.80 -9.93 5.44
N SER A 160 4.66 -10.79 5.99
CA SER A 160 6.11 -10.75 5.72
C SER A 160 6.46 -11.02 4.25
N VAL A 161 5.60 -11.72 3.50
CA VAL A 161 5.78 -11.96 2.05
C VAL A 161 5.89 -10.63 1.29
N SER A 162 5.07 -9.64 1.63
CA SER A 162 5.08 -8.32 1.01
C SER A 162 6.37 -7.55 1.29
N LEU A 163 6.86 -7.65 2.53
CA LEU A 163 8.15 -7.07 2.91
C LEU A 163 9.30 -7.69 2.11
N VAL A 164 9.35 -9.03 2.03
CA VAL A 164 10.38 -9.74 1.27
C VAL A 164 10.32 -9.39 -0.22
N ALA A 165 9.12 -9.32 -0.80
CA ALA A 165 8.93 -8.91 -2.19
C ALA A 165 9.42 -7.47 -2.45
N ASN A 166 9.15 -6.54 -1.54
CA ASN A 166 9.64 -5.16 -1.66
C ASN A 166 11.16 -5.07 -1.55
N ILE A 167 11.78 -5.77 -0.60
CA ILE A 167 13.24 -5.81 -0.47
C ILE A 167 13.86 -6.44 -1.73
N GLY A 168 13.31 -7.58 -2.17
CA GLY A 168 13.79 -8.31 -3.34
C GLY A 168 13.68 -7.54 -4.65
N SER A 169 12.74 -6.60 -4.77
CA SER A 169 12.59 -5.74 -5.95
C SER A 169 13.41 -4.45 -5.87
N LEU A 170 13.44 -3.79 -4.71
CA LEU A 170 14.02 -2.45 -4.57
C LEU A 170 15.54 -2.49 -4.29
N VAL A 171 16.03 -3.43 -3.49
CA VAL A 171 17.47 -3.49 -3.14
C VAL A 171 18.34 -3.74 -4.37
N PRO A 172 18.05 -4.73 -5.24
CA PRO A 172 18.84 -4.91 -6.46
C PRO A 172 18.82 -3.68 -7.37
N GLN A 173 17.67 -2.99 -7.45
CA GLN A 173 17.55 -1.75 -8.22
C GLN A 173 18.44 -0.63 -7.64
N ILE A 174 18.44 -0.43 -6.33
CA ILE A 174 19.28 0.57 -5.64
C ILE A 174 20.77 0.28 -5.88
N LEU A 175 21.19 -0.99 -5.78
CA LEU A 175 22.58 -1.39 -6.01
C LEU A 175 22.98 -1.19 -7.47
N LYS A 176 22.09 -1.52 -8.41
CA LYS A 176 22.31 -1.30 -9.85
C LYS A 176 22.47 0.18 -10.17
N ASN A 177 21.59 1.04 -9.67
CA ASN A 177 21.69 2.49 -9.82
C ASN A 177 23.01 3.03 -9.27
N ARG A 178 23.43 2.57 -8.09
CA ARG A 178 24.71 2.97 -7.49
C ARG A 178 25.91 2.55 -8.33
N ARG A 179 25.91 1.34 -8.89
CA ARG A 179 27.01 0.87 -9.76
C ARG A 179 27.09 1.65 -11.08
N ARG A 180 25.94 2.08 -11.61
CA ARG A 180 25.85 2.78 -12.90
C ARG A 180 25.97 4.29 -12.80
N GLN A 181 25.85 4.86 -11.59
CA GLN A 181 25.78 6.32 -11.36
C GLN A 181 24.67 7.00 -12.18
N GLU A 182 23.62 6.25 -12.51
CA GLU A 182 22.48 6.69 -13.30
C GLU A 182 21.22 6.02 -12.76
N THR A 183 20.09 6.72 -12.84
CA THR A 183 18.78 6.16 -12.43
C THR A 183 17.95 5.58 -13.57
N GLY A 184 18.42 5.71 -14.82
CA GLY A 184 17.74 5.18 -16.01
C GLY A 184 16.30 5.70 -16.17
N ALA A 185 15.38 4.81 -16.54
CA ALA A 185 13.96 5.13 -16.77
C ALA A 185 13.11 5.26 -15.47
N LEU A 186 13.74 5.44 -14.31
CA LEU A 186 13.02 5.57 -13.05
C LEU A 186 12.30 6.92 -12.97
N SER A 187 10.97 6.89 -12.95
CA SER A 187 10.14 8.10 -12.83
C SER A 187 10.23 8.71 -11.44
N ALA A 188 10.74 9.94 -11.36
CA ALA A 188 10.79 10.72 -10.11
C ALA A 188 9.40 10.88 -9.47
N ALA A 189 8.38 11.15 -10.29
CA ALA A 189 6.99 11.27 -9.84
C ALA A 189 6.49 9.96 -9.21
N THR A 190 6.80 8.81 -9.81
CA THR A 190 6.38 7.50 -9.27
C THR A 190 7.07 7.20 -7.94
N VAL A 191 8.37 7.49 -7.81
CA VAL A 191 9.09 7.28 -6.55
C VAL A 191 8.56 8.20 -5.45
N GLN A 192 8.26 9.46 -5.76
CA GLN A 192 7.63 10.39 -4.83
C GLN A 192 6.24 9.92 -4.38
N MET A 193 5.40 9.45 -5.31
CA MET A 193 4.09 8.90 -4.96
C MET A 193 4.21 7.67 -4.06
N ARG A 194 5.17 6.78 -4.31
CA ARG A 194 5.44 5.62 -3.45
C ARG A 194 5.91 6.05 -2.06
N LEU A 195 6.75 7.08 -1.97
CA LEU A 195 7.17 7.64 -0.69
C LEU A 195 6.00 8.18 0.12
N LEU A 196 5.17 9.03 -0.50
CA LEU A 196 4.00 9.62 0.15
C LEU A 196 3.00 8.55 0.57
N GLY A 197 2.73 7.56 -0.28
CA GLY A 197 1.84 6.44 0.04
C GLY A 197 2.34 5.62 1.22
N ASN A 198 3.63 5.26 1.25
CA ASN A 198 4.22 4.52 2.37
C ASN A 198 4.25 5.35 3.67
N ALA A 199 4.48 6.66 3.58
CA ALA A 199 4.43 7.56 4.73
C ALA A 199 3.00 7.65 5.31
N ALA A 200 2.01 7.81 4.44
CA ALA A 200 0.61 7.82 4.84
C ALA A 200 0.23 6.47 5.49
N ARG A 201 0.68 5.35 4.93
CA ARG A 201 0.46 4.02 5.50
C ARG A 201 1.14 3.79 6.84
N LEU A 202 2.35 4.31 7.04
CA LEU A 202 3.00 4.31 8.36
C LEU A 202 2.15 5.06 9.39
N PHE A 203 1.69 6.25 9.03
CA PHE A 203 0.84 7.06 9.90
C PHE A 203 -0.49 6.36 10.22
N THR A 204 -1.22 5.90 9.21
CA THR A 204 -2.53 5.27 9.44
C THR A 204 -2.41 3.95 10.19
N THR A 205 -1.38 3.15 9.91
CA THR A 205 -1.14 1.90 10.66
C THR A 205 -0.78 2.19 12.12
N ALA A 206 0.02 3.22 12.39
CA ALA A 206 0.38 3.59 13.76
C ALA A 206 -0.84 4.04 14.57
N VAL A 207 -1.83 4.67 13.94
CA VAL A 207 -3.05 5.16 14.58
C VAL A 207 -4.14 4.08 14.67
N GLU A 208 -4.37 3.30 13.61
CA GLU A 208 -5.49 2.36 13.51
C GLU A 208 -5.25 1.02 14.21
N SER A 209 -4.03 0.46 14.13
CA SER A 209 -3.74 -0.90 14.62
C SER A 209 -2.47 -1.04 15.45
N ALA A 210 -1.50 -0.13 15.28
CA ALA A 210 -0.16 -0.20 15.87
C ALA A 210 0.55 -1.56 15.64
N ASP A 211 0.22 -2.24 14.54
CA ASP A 211 0.79 -3.54 14.20
C ASP A 211 2.26 -3.41 13.79
N ALA A 212 3.15 -4.03 14.57
CA ALA A 212 4.58 -3.99 14.33
C ALA A 212 4.99 -4.59 12.97
N VAL A 213 4.33 -5.65 12.50
CA VAL A 213 4.66 -6.32 11.23
C VAL A 213 4.35 -5.38 10.06
N LEU A 214 3.18 -4.73 10.08
CA LEU A 214 2.79 -3.77 9.06
C LEU A 214 3.66 -2.50 9.11
N LEU A 215 3.94 -2.00 10.31
CA LEU A 215 4.83 -0.84 10.50
C LEU A 215 6.24 -1.11 9.99
N LEU A 216 6.81 -2.30 10.24
CA LEU A 216 8.10 -2.70 9.68
C LEU A 216 8.04 -2.81 8.15
N GLY A 217 6.97 -3.38 7.61
CA GLY A 217 6.71 -3.47 6.17
C GLY A 217 6.72 -2.10 5.48
N TYR A 218 5.87 -1.18 5.95
CA TYR A 218 5.78 0.17 5.40
C TYR A 218 7.02 1.01 5.71
N GLY A 219 7.67 0.80 6.85
CA GLY A 219 8.91 1.47 7.25
C GLY A 219 10.09 1.11 6.35
N ALA A 220 10.27 -0.18 6.07
CA ALA A 220 11.27 -0.64 5.11
C ALA A 220 10.98 -0.09 3.71
N SER A 221 9.72 -0.12 3.29
CA SER A 221 9.29 0.39 1.99
C SER A 221 9.52 1.90 1.85
N PHE A 222 9.22 2.69 2.89
CA PHE A 222 9.49 4.11 2.96
C PHE A 222 11.00 4.39 2.85
N THR A 223 11.81 3.66 3.61
CA THR A 223 13.27 3.83 3.62
C THR A 223 13.88 3.53 2.25
N LEU A 224 13.50 2.40 1.63
CA LEU A 224 14.02 1.99 0.32
C LEU A 224 13.60 2.95 -0.80
N ASN A 225 12.33 3.40 -0.80
CA ASN A 225 11.89 4.41 -1.76
C ASN A 225 12.55 5.78 -1.50
N GLY A 226 12.91 6.09 -0.25
CA GLY A 226 13.67 7.28 0.13
C GLY A 226 15.08 7.26 -0.44
N MET A 227 15.76 6.10 -0.35
CA MET A 227 17.05 5.90 -0.99
C MET A 227 16.98 6.08 -2.51
N LEU A 228 15.94 5.55 -3.16
CA LEU A 228 15.74 5.75 -4.60
C LEU A 228 15.50 7.22 -4.96
N ALA A 229 14.67 7.94 -4.19
CA ALA A 229 14.44 9.37 -4.41
C ALA A 229 15.73 10.18 -4.27
N TRP A 230 16.55 9.84 -3.26
CA TRP A 230 17.87 10.44 -3.10
C TRP A 230 18.77 10.15 -4.29
N GLN A 231 18.83 8.91 -4.78
CA GLN A 231 19.63 8.54 -5.96
C GLN A 231 19.20 9.33 -7.21
N ILE A 232 17.89 9.54 -7.42
CA ILE A 232 17.39 10.36 -8.54
C ILE A 232 17.94 11.78 -8.46
N ARG A 233 17.96 12.38 -7.28
CA ARG A 233 18.48 13.74 -7.10
C ARG A 233 20.00 13.81 -7.17
N ALA A 234 20.70 12.81 -6.64
CA ALA A 234 22.15 12.76 -6.61
C ALA A 234 22.77 12.49 -7.99
N TYR A 235 22.13 11.63 -8.79
CA TYR A 235 22.57 11.27 -10.15
C TYR A 235 21.84 12.06 -11.24
N ALA A 236 21.11 13.12 -10.87
CA ALA A 236 20.53 14.02 -11.85
C ALA A 236 21.66 14.71 -12.64
N PRO A 237 21.58 14.79 -13.97
CA PRO A 237 22.57 15.51 -14.75
C PRO A 237 22.60 16.97 -14.29
N ARG A 238 23.79 17.46 -13.90
CA ARG A 238 23.99 18.89 -13.63
C ARG A 238 23.76 19.63 -14.96
N LYS A 239 22.84 20.61 -14.95
CA LYS A 239 22.80 21.61 -16.03
C LYS A 239 24.10 22.40 -15.93
N GLU A 240 24.96 22.32 -16.93
CA GLU A 240 26.03 23.29 -17.14
C GLU A 240 25.35 24.58 -17.59
N ASP A 241 25.51 25.65 -16.80
CA ASP A 241 25.13 27.02 -17.13
C ASP A 241 26.26 27.70 -17.93
#